data_AF-A0A1W9JM00-F1
#
_entry.id   AF-A0A1W9JM00-F1
#
_cell.length_a   1.000
_cell.length_b   1.000
_cell.length_c   1.000
_cell.angle_alpha   90.00
_cell.angle_beta   90.00
_cell.angle_gamma   90.00
#
_symmetry.space_group_name_H-M   'P 1'
#
loop_
_entity.id
_entity.type
_entity.pdbx_description
1 polymer ?
#
loop_
_entity_poly.entity_id
_entity_poly.type
_entity_poly.pdbx_seq_one_letter_code
_entity_poly.pdbx_strand_id
1 'polypeptide(L)'
;MDIQRFRQLNERAKRLADEIGNLLIEVFHYLALFVIGASIVWSAVVAYGGMMLQGHATIGDILLLFIYLELGAMVGIYFKTNLMPVRCLIYIAITALARLLIADIQAHHQADMGILLVSGSILLLALSTLLIRKPRDES
;
A
#
# COMPACT_ATOMS: atom_id res chain seq x y z
N MET A 1 -22.68 -32.58 -41.37
CA MET A 1 -23.13 -32.18 -40.02
C MET A 1 -21.87 -31.94 -39.18
N ASP A 2 -21.87 -30.97 -38.26
CA ASP A 2 -20.97 -30.92 -37.06
C ASP A 2 -19.72 -30.01 -36.94
N ILE A 3 -19.36 -29.13 -37.88
CA ILE A 3 -18.27 -28.15 -37.61
C ILE A 3 -18.78 -26.93 -36.81
N GLN A 4 -20.02 -26.49 -37.05
CA GLN A 4 -20.59 -25.33 -36.35
C GLN A 4 -20.98 -25.61 -34.90
N ARG A 5 -21.42 -26.84 -34.58
CA ARG A 5 -21.76 -27.25 -33.20
C ARG A 5 -20.53 -27.33 -32.30
N PHE A 6 -19.40 -27.82 -32.83
CA PHE A 6 -18.14 -27.92 -32.09
C PHE A 6 -17.58 -26.53 -31.71
N ARG A 7 -17.70 -25.56 -32.63
CA ARG A 7 -17.30 -24.17 -32.36
C ARG A 7 -18.19 -23.52 -31.29
N GLN A 8 -19.51 -23.77 -31.32
CA GLN A 8 -20.44 -23.26 -30.30
C GLN A 8 -20.18 -23.85 -28.89
N LEU A 9 -19.78 -25.12 -28.79
CA LEU A 9 -19.43 -25.73 -27.51
C LEU A 9 -18.15 -25.13 -26.92
N ASN A 10 -17.13 -24.91 -27.75
CA ASN A 10 -15.87 -24.32 -27.30
C ASN A 10 -16.04 -22.86 -26.83
N GLU A 11 -16.87 -22.08 -27.52
CA GLU A 11 -17.21 -20.71 -27.13
C GLU A 11 -18.03 -20.60 -25.83
N ARG A 12 -18.79 -21.64 -25.47
CA ARG A 12 -19.49 -21.71 -24.17
C ARG A 12 -18.53 -22.11 -23.06
N ALA A 13 -17.68 -23.11 -23.31
CA ALA A 13 -16.67 -23.55 -22.35
C ALA A 13 -15.68 -22.42 -22.03
N LYS A 14 -15.25 -21.66 -23.03
CA LYS A 14 -14.34 -20.52 -22.86
C LYS A 14 -14.96 -19.39 -22.05
N ARG A 15 -16.22 -19.03 -22.34
CA ARG A 15 -16.96 -18.03 -21.54
C ARG A 15 -17.10 -18.42 -20.07
N LEU A 16 -17.45 -19.68 -19.79
CA LEU A 16 -17.52 -20.17 -18.41
C LEU A 16 -16.15 -20.17 -17.73
N ALA A 17 -15.09 -20.55 -18.43
CA ALA A 17 -13.74 -20.52 -17.90
C ALA A 17 -13.27 -19.08 -17.58
N ASP A 18 -13.56 -18.12 -18.46
CA ASP A 18 -13.22 -16.71 -18.26
C ASP A 18 -14.00 -16.12 -17.07
N GLU A 19 -15.28 -16.44 -16.94
CA GLU A 19 -16.16 -15.94 -15.87
C GLU A 19 -15.78 -16.53 -14.50
N ILE A 20 -15.48 -17.83 -14.44
CA ILE A 20 -14.96 -18.48 -13.23
C ILE A 20 -13.57 -17.94 -12.87
N GLY A 21 -12.69 -17.77 -13.87
CA GLY A 21 -11.35 -17.24 -13.68
C GLY A 21 -11.37 -15.84 -13.07
N ASN A 22 -12.22 -14.96 -13.61
CA ASN A 22 -12.37 -13.60 -13.10
C ASN A 22 -12.89 -13.58 -11.64
N LEU A 23 -13.90 -14.40 -11.34
CA LEU A 23 -14.43 -14.53 -9.98
C LEU A 23 -13.38 -15.05 -8.99
N LEU A 24 -12.59 -16.05 -9.39
CA LEU A 24 -11.55 -16.62 -8.53
C LEU A 24 -10.46 -15.60 -8.22
N ILE A 25 -10.03 -14.83 -9.22
CA ILE A 25 -9.05 -13.76 -9.06
C ILE A 25 -9.58 -12.69 -8.11
N GLU A 26 -10.85 -12.27 -8.27
CA GLU A 26 -11.49 -11.28 -7.41
C GLU A 26 -11.56 -11.75 -5.95
N VAL A 27 -11.99 -12.99 -5.71
CA VAL A 27 -12.03 -13.59 -4.36
C VAL A 27 -10.65 -13.68 -3.74
N PHE A 28 -9.66 -14.16 -4.49
CA PHE A 28 -8.27 -14.24 -4.02
C PHE A 28 -7.73 -12.87 -3.63
N HIS A 29 -8.07 -11.86 -4.44
CA HIS A 29 -7.64 -10.49 -4.22
C HIS A 29 -8.22 -9.90 -2.93
N TYR A 30 -9.52 -10.07 -2.70
CA TYR A 30 -10.16 -9.65 -1.45
C TYR A 30 -9.62 -10.41 -0.23
N LEU A 31 -9.37 -11.71 -0.37
CA LEU A 31 -8.80 -12.52 0.70
C LEU A 31 -7.39 -12.06 1.07
N ALA A 32 -6.53 -11.82 0.07
CA ALA A 32 -5.18 -11.32 0.30
C ALA A 32 -5.19 -9.97 1.02
N LEU A 33 -6.07 -9.07 0.59
CA LEU A 33 -6.25 -7.76 1.21
C LEU A 33 -6.73 -7.87 2.67
N PHE A 34 -7.65 -8.79 2.95
CA PHE A 34 -8.12 -9.05 4.31
C PHE A 34 -6.98 -9.53 5.21
N VAL A 35 -6.15 -10.46 4.73
CA VAL A 35 -4.98 -10.96 5.46
C VAL A 35 -3.98 -9.83 5.75
N ILE A 36 -3.70 -8.96 4.77
CA ILE A 36 -2.82 -7.80 4.95
C ILE A 36 -3.39 -6.84 5.99
N GLY A 37 -4.68 -6.50 5.88
CA GLY A 37 -5.36 -5.63 6.84
C GLY A 37 -5.35 -6.18 8.26
N ALA A 38 -5.66 -7.47 8.43
CA ALA A 38 -5.60 -8.15 9.72
C ALA A 38 -4.18 -8.14 10.31
N SER A 39 -3.16 -8.35 9.46
CA SER A 39 -1.75 -8.33 9.88
C SER A 39 -1.30 -6.96 10.37
N ILE A 40 -1.77 -5.88 9.72
CA ILE A 40 -1.50 -4.49 10.14
C ILE A 40 -2.10 -4.23 11.53
N VAL A 41 -3.38 -4.59 11.72
CA VAL A 41 -4.07 -4.41 13.01
C VAL A 41 -3.39 -5.23 14.11
N TRP A 42 -3.06 -6.49 13.85
CA TRP A 42 -2.34 -7.34 14.78
C TRP A 42 -0.99 -6.72 15.19
N SER A 43 -0.21 -6.28 14.20
CA SER A 43 1.10 -5.65 14.45
C SER A 43 0.98 -4.37 15.27
N ALA A 44 -0.04 -3.55 15.00
CA ALA A 44 -0.30 -2.33 15.76
C ALA A 44 -0.65 -2.63 17.22
N VAL A 45 -1.48 -3.65 17.48
CA VAL A 45 -1.84 -4.07 18.85
C VAL A 45 -0.61 -4.58 19.60
N VAL A 46 0.23 -5.40 18.96
CA VAL A 46 1.47 -5.91 19.56
C VAL A 46 2.44 -4.77 19.87
N ALA A 47 2.64 -3.84 18.94
CA ALA A 47 3.50 -2.67 19.14
C ALA A 47 3.00 -1.79 20.30
N TYR A 48 1.70 -1.50 20.35
CA TYR A 48 1.08 -0.76 21.44
C TYR A 48 1.23 -1.47 22.79
N GLY A 49 1.05 -2.79 22.82
CA GLY A 49 1.29 -3.60 24.02
C GLY A 49 2.73 -3.49 24.53
N GLY A 50 3.70 -3.47 23.62
CA GLY A 50 5.12 -3.22 23.95
C GLY A 50 5.34 -1.86 24.62
N MET A 51 4.72 -0.81 24.11
CA MET A 51 4.81 0.55 24.68
C MET A 51 4.18 0.62 26.09
N MET A 52 3.03 -0.04 26.27
CA MET A 52 2.39 -0.13 27.59
C MET A 52 3.28 -0.84 28.62
N LEU A 53 3.97 -1.91 28.22
CA LEU A 53 4.93 -2.62 29.08
C LEU A 53 6.14 -1.76 29.46
N GLN A 54 6.58 -0.86 28.58
CA GLN A 54 7.68 0.07 28.86
C GLN A 54 7.27 1.27 29.73
N GLY A 55 5.97 1.47 29.96
CA GLY A 55 5.43 2.53 30.83
C GLY A 55 5.52 3.95 30.25
N HIS A 56 6.03 4.11 29.03
CA HIS A 56 6.07 5.37 28.31
C HIS A 56 6.08 5.10 26.80
N ALA A 57 5.63 6.09 26.02
CA ALA A 57 5.71 6.05 24.56
C ALA A 57 6.58 7.21 24.08
N THR A 58 7.55 6.92 23.22
CA THR A 58 8.34 7.94 22.54
C THR A 58 7.59 8.49 21.33
N ILE A 59 8.12 9.55 20.72
CA ILE A 59 7.49 10.09 19.51
C ILE A 59 7.68 9.14 18.33
N GLY A 60 8.80 8.41 18.26
CA GLY A 60 8.99 7.32 17.31
C GLY A 60 7.88 6.25 17.41
N ASP A 61 7.49 5.90 18.63
CA ASP A 61 6.42 4.92 18.89
C ASP A 61 5.05 5.40 18.41
N ILE A 62 4.72 6.68 18.67
CA ILE A 62 3.47 7.29 18.20
C ILE A 62 3.47 7.38 16.67
N LEU A 63 4.60 7.75 16.05
CA LEU A 63 4.75 7.80 14.61
C LEU A 63 4.61 6.41 13.98
N LEU A 64 5.13 5.37 14.63
CA LEU A 64 4.97 3.98 14.21
C LEU A 64 3.49 3.55 14.21
N LEU A 65 2.73 3.89 15.25
CA LEU A 65 1.28 3.65 15.27
C LEU A 65 0.57 4.39 14.13
N PHE A 66 1.02 5.61 13.81
CA PHE A 66 0.47 6.38 12.70
C PHE A 66 0.77 5.72 11.33
N ILE A 67 1.94 5.06 11.16
CA ILE A 67 2.24 4.25 9.95
C ILE A 67 1.25 3.10 9.83
N TYR A 68 0.99 2.37 10.91
CA TYR A 68 0.01 1.27 10.88
C TYR A 68 -1.40 1.77 10.55
N LEU A 69 -1.81 2.90 11.11
CA LEU A 69 -3.11 3.49 10.83
C LEU A 69 -3.22 3.96 9.37
N GLU A 70 -2.18 4.56 8.81
CA GLU A 70 -2.15 4.97 7.41
C GLU A 70 -2.21 3.77 6.46
N LEU A 71 -1.41 2.74 6.70
CA LEU A 71 -1.44 1.49 5.93
C LEU A 71 -2.83 0.83 6.01
N GLY A 72 -3.41 0.77 7.21
CA GLY A 72 -4.75 0.23 7.42
C GLY A 72 -5.83 1.02 6.67
N ALA A 73 -5.75 2.36 6.68
CA ALA A 73 -6.67 3.22 5.94
C ALA A 73 -6.56 3.00 4.42
N MET A 74 -5.35 2.86 3.88
CA MET A 74 -5.16 2.57 2.46
C MET A 74 -5.71 1.20 2.06
N VAL A 75 -5.48 0.16 2.88
CA VAL A 75 -6.08 -1.17 2.70
C VAL A 75 -7.62 -1.10 2.75
N GLY A 76 -8.18 -0.30 3.66
CA GLY A 76 -9.63 -0.09 3.75
C GLY A 76 -10.22 0.63 2.53
N ILE A 77 -9.56 1.69 2.05
CA ILE A 77 -9.95 2.40 0.82
C ILE A 77 -9.86 1.46 -0.38
N TYR A 78 -8.83 0.62 -0.42
CA TYR A 78 -8.64 -0.36 -1.46
C TYR A 78 -9.78 -1.38 -1.51
N PHE A 79 -10.21 -1.88 -0.35
CA PHE A 79 -11.35 -2.79 -0.21
C PHE A 79 -12.63 -2.17 -0.80
N LYS A 80 -12.80 -0.86 -0.67
CA LYS A 80 -13.96 -0.12 -1.19
C LYS A 80 -13.88 0.21 -2.68
N THR A 81 -12.68 0.28 -3.27
CA THR A 81 -12.48 0.87 -4.60
C THR A 81 -11.92 -0.08 -5.66
N ASN A 82 -11.39 -1.25 -5.31
CA ASN A 82 -10.80 -2.25 -6.24
C ASN A 82 -9.69 -1.72 -7.19
N LEU A 83 -9.16 -0.52 -6.95
CA LEU A 83 -8.17 0.11 -7.82
C LEU A 83 -6.75 -0.23 -7.38
N MET A 84 -6.05 -1.07 -8.15
CA MET A 84 -4.64 -1.46 -7.90
C MET A 84 -3.75 -0.23 -7.57
N PRO A 85 -3.03 -0.21 -6.43
CA PRO A 85 -2.68 1.05 -5.81
C PRO A 85 -1.18 1.28 -5.93
N VAL A 86 -0.64 1.20 -7.15
CA VAL A 86 0.79 1.47 -7.41
C VAL A 86 1.15 2.88 -6.90
N ARG A 87 0.22 3.83 -6.99
CA ARG A 87 0.35 5.17 -6.44
C ARG A 87 0.37 5.20 -4.91
N CYS A 88 -0.45 4.38 -4.24
CA CYS A 88 -0.43 4.31 -2.78
C CYS A 88 0.92 3.85 -2.24
N LEU A 89 1.60 2.91 -2.93
CA LEU A 89 2.93 2.45 -2.50
C LEU A 89 3.95 3.60 -2.46
N ILE A 90 3.93 4.50 -3.46
CA ILE A 90 4.84 5.65 -3.48
C ILE A 90 4.46 6.65 -2.38
N TYR A 91 3.16 6.87 -2.14
CA TYR A 91 2.73 7.73 -1.03
C TYR A 91 3.14 7.17 0.33
N ILE A 92 3.04 5.85 0.54
CA ILE A 92 3.51 5.17 1.76
C ILE A 92 5.01 5.38 1.94
N ALA A 93 5.81 5.28 0.86
CA ALA A 93 7.24 5.53 0.94
C ALA A 93 7.55 6.97 1.35
N ILE A 94 6.83 7.95 0.78
CA ILE A 94 6.97 9.37 1.13
C ILE A 94 6.59 9.61 2.60
N THR A 95 5.45 9.11 3.06
CA THR A 95 4.98 9.32 4.43
C THR A 95 5.83 8.55 5.45
N ALA A 96 6.35 7.38 5.11
CA ALA A 96 7.31 6.65 5.95
C ALA A 96 8.63 7.44 6.11
N LEU A 97 9.20 7.96 5.00
CA LEU A 97 10.43 8.76 5.06
C LEU A 97 10.20 10.09 5.80
N ALA A 98 9.06 10.75 5.60
CA ALA A 98 8.72 11.97 6.32
C ALA A 98 8.63 11.73 7.84
N ARG A 99 8.06 10.60 8.27
CA ARG A 99 8.02 10.24 9.70
C ARG A 99 9.40 9.90 10.24
N LEU A 100 10.23 9.18 9.48
CA LEU A 100 11.61 8.90 9.85
C LEU A 100 12.39 10.20 10.07
N LEU A 101 12.20 11.18 9.19
CA LEU A 101 12.79 12.51 9.31
C LEU A 101 12.38 13.23 10.61
N ILE A 102 11.08 13.26 10.91
CA ILE A 102 10.55 13.89 12.12
C ILE A 102 11.09 13.20 13.37
N ALA A 103 11.12 11.87 13.38
CA ALA A 103 11.66 11.08 14.49
C ALA A 103 13.14 11.36 14.72
N ASP A 104 13.93 11.44 13.65
CA ASP A 104 15.38 11.68 13.72
C ASP A 104 15.71 13.10 14.22
N ILE A 105 15.03 14.12 13.68
CA ILE A 105 15.15 15.52 14.13
C ILE A 105 14.86 15.66 15.64
N GLN A 106 13.90 14.88 16.13
CA GLN A 106 13.50 14.97 17.52
C GLN A 106 14.45 14.22 18.47
N ALA A 107 15.01 13.10 18.01
CA ALA A 107 15.99 12.31 18.76
C ALA A 107 17.36 13.00 18.83
N HIS A 108 17.81 13.60 17.73
CA HIS A 108 19.10 14.28 17.63
C HIS A 108 18.84 15.76 17.31
N HIS A 109 18.82 16.62 18.34
CA HIS A 109 18.67 18.08 18.18
C HIS A 109 19.86 18.78 17.45
N GLN A 110 20.72 18.03 16.76
CA GLN A 110 21.86 18.52 15.98
C GLN A 110 21.61 18.21 14.51
N ALA A 111 21.73 19.23 13.67
CA ALA A 111 21.54 19.10 12.23
C ALA A 111 22.63 18.19 11.63
N ASP A 112 22.30 16.93 11.41
CA ASP A 112 23.18 15.93 10.80
C ASP A 112 22.94 15.80 9.27
N MET A 113 23.95 15.27 8.56
CA MET A 113 23.88 15.02 7.11
C MET A 113 22.74 14.05 6.74
N GLY A 114 22.33 13.18 7.67
CA GLY A 114 21.18 12.26 7.49
C GLY A 114 19.87 12.97 7.17
N ILE A 115 19.57 14.10 7.83
CA ILE A 115 18.36 14.90 7.62
C ILE A 115 18.29 15.44 6.18
N LEU A 116 19.44 15.87 5.64
CA LEU A 116 19.53 16.38 4.27
C LEU A 116 19.30 15.26 3.24
N LEU A 117 19.86 14.07 3.46
CA LEU A 117 19.67 12.91 2.58
C LEU A 117 18.22 12.41 2.57
N VAL A 118 17.58 12.33 3.75
CA VAL A 118 16.17 11.92 3.85
C VAL A 118 15.27 12.96 3.18
N SER A 119 15.52 14.25 3.40
CA SER A 119 14.77 15.33 2.73
C SER A 119 14.95 15.30 1.21
N GLY A 120 16.17 15.06 0.72
CA GLY A 120 16.47 14.87 -0.70
C GLY A 120 15.75 13.63 -1.29
N SER A 121 15.67 12.54 -0.53
CA SER A 121 14.95 11.32 -0.94
C SER A 121 13.45 11.56 -1.07
N ILE A 122 12.85 12.28 -0.12
CA ILE A 122 11.44 12.69 -0.18
C ILE A 122 11.19 13.56 -1.41
N LEU A 123 12.07 14.53 -1.67
CA LEU A 123 11.97 15.41 -2.84
C LEU A 123 12.09 14.63 -4.16
N LEU A 124 12.99 13.64 -4.23
CA LEU A 124 13.15 12.77 -5.40
C LEU A 124 11.90 11.89 -5.63
N LEU A 125 11.35 11.28 -4.57
CA LEU A 125 10.11 10.51 -4.67
C LEU A 125 8.91 11.37 -5.08
N ALA A 126 8.78 12.57 -4.49
CA ALA A 126 7.74 13.52 -4.87
C ALA A 126 7.86 13.90 -6.36
N LEU A 127 9.08 14.16 -6.85
CA LEU A 127 9.32 14.44 -8.26
C LEU A 127 8.99 13.22 -9.15
N SER A 128 9.34 12.01 -8.71
CA SER A 128 9.00 10.76 -9.40
C SER A 128 7.48 10.61 -9.58
N THR A 129 6.68 10.91 -8.55
CA THR A 129 5.22 10.87 -8.67
C THR A 129 4.66 11.88 -9.68
N LEU A 130 5.31 13.04 -9.82
CA LEU A 130 4.93 14.06 -10.80
C LEU A 130 5.24 13.60 -12.23
N LEU A 131 6.38 12.94 -12.45
CA LEU A 131 6.76 12.38 -13.75
C LEU A 131 5.83 11.24 -14.18
N ILE A 132 5.46 10.35 -13.26
CA ILE A 132 4.51 9.24 -13.53
C ILE A 132 3.11 9.79 -13.86
N ARG A 133 2.76 10.97 -13.33
CA ARG A 133 1.46 11.60 -13.56
C ARG A 133 1.35 12.37 -14.87
N LYS A 134 2.45 12.77 -15.52
CA LYS A 134 2.34 13.58 -16.74
C LYS A 134 1.66 12.74 -17.84
N PRO A 135 0.48 13.16 -18.35
CA PRO A 135 -0.10 12.52 -19.49
C PRO A 135 0.85 12.68 -20.68
N ARG A 136 0.87 11.69 -21.55
CA ARG A 136 1.47 11.80 -22.86
C ARG A 136 0.50 12.65 -23.68
N ASP A 137 0.57 13.97 -23.52
CA ASP A 137 -0.06 14.91 -24.44
C ASP A 137 0.77 14.80 -25.73
N GLU A 138 0.27 14.01 -26.67
CA GLU A 138 0.75 14.00 -28.05
C GLU A 138 0.59 15.41 -28.63
N SER A 139 1.68 15.97 -29.11
CA SER A 139 1.72 17.12 -30.03
C SER A 139 2.07 16.62 -31.42
#